data_AF-A0A942BML8-F1
#
_entry.id   AF-A0A942BML8-F1
#
_cell.length_a   1.000
_cell.length_b   1.000
_cell.length_c   1.000
_cell.angle_alpha   90.00
_cell.angle_beta   90.00
_cell.angle_gamma   90.00
#
_symmetry.space_group_name_H-M   'P 1'
#
loop_
_entity.id
_entity.type
_entity.pdbx_description
1 polymer ?
#
loop_
_entity_poly.entity_id
_entity_poly.type
_entity_poly.pdbx_seq_one_letter_code
_entity_poly.pdbx_strand_id
1 'polypeptide(L)'
;MIPLVLLFAVSITGLMITASYKLMGGAHFSFISLLHAFTVIILLLWMPFGKLFHVIQRPAQLGVAYYKEAGIEGPKAVCIRSGDEYQSKLHHDDLVEVMKEVGVDFGDHQNLSPAEKRKLIAINQLAVMEDRSFVG
;
A
#
# COMPACT_ATOMS: atom_id res chain seq x y z
N MET A 1 -5.89 3.65 23.30
CA MET A 1 -6.40 4.83 24.04
C MET A 1 -5.83 6.15 23.53
N ILE A 2 -4.51 6.25 23.32
CA ILE A 2 -3.81 7.44 22.77
C ILE A 2 -4.52 8.13 21.57
N PRO A 3 -4.87 7.43 20.48
CA PRO A 3 -5.56 8.06 19.33
C PRO A 3 -6.86 8.77 19.70
N LEU A 4 -7.64 8.17 20.60
CA LEU A 4 -8.94 8.69 20.97
C LEU A 4 -8.81 9.94 21.85
N VAL A 5 -7.80 9.95 22.72
CA VAL A 5 -7.47 11.12 23.55
C VAL A 5 -7.00 12.29 22.67
N LEU A 6 -6.14 12.04 21.68
CA LEU A 6 -5.71 13.07 20.73
C LEU A 6 -6.88 13.60 19.90
N LEU A 7 -7.74 12.71 19.40
CA LEU A 7 -8.93 13.11 18.66
C LEU A 7 -9.85 13.99 19.53
N PHE A 8 -10.09 13.60 20.77
CA PHE A 8 -10.89 14.36 21.73
C PHE A 8 -10.28 15.74 22.03
N ALA A 9 -8.97 15.82 22.23
CA ALA A 9 -8.26 17.08 22.44
C ALA A 9 -8.37 18.02 21.23
N VAL A 10 -8.19 17.50 20.02
CA VAL A 10 -8.36 18.28 18.78
C VAL A 10 -9.81 18.76 18.62
N SER A 11 -10.80 17.91 18.91
CA SER A 11 -12.22 18.27 18.82
C SER A 11 -12.62 19.35 19.83
N ILE A 12 -12.23 19.23 21.10
CA ILE A 12 -12.55 20.25 22.13
C ILE A 12 -11.91 21.58 21.78
N THR A 13 -10.63 21.56 21.41
CA THR A 13 -9.89 22.80 21.14
C THR A 13 -10.42 23.51 19.89
N GLY A 14 -10.81 22.76 18.85
CA GLY A 14 -11.50 23.32 17.69
C GLY A 14 -12.87 23.92 18.03
N LEU A 15 -13.64 23.26 18.91
CA LEU A 15 -14.91 23.80 19.40
C LEU A 15 -14.69 25.08 20.23
N MET A 16 -13.65 25.11 21.07
CA MET A 16 -13.28 26.29 21.87
C MET A 16 -12.87 27.48 20.99
N ILE A 17 -12.19 27.27 19.86
CA ILE A 17 -11.91 28.34 18.89
C ILE A 17 -13.22 28.94 18.39
N THR A 18 -14.16 28.08 17.99
CA THR A 18 -15.47 28.50 17.48
C THR A 18 -16.27 29.27 18.53
N ALA A 19 -16.26 28.78 19.78
CA ALA A 19 -16.92 29.43 20.90
C ALA A 19 -16.28 30.77 21.26
N SER A 20 -14.94 30.84 21.34
CA SER A 20 -14.21 32.09 21.61
C SER A 20 -14.54 33.16 20.57
N TYR A 21 -14.56 32.78 19.28
CA TYR A 21 -14.87 33.70 18.19
C TYR A 21 -16.34 34.17 18.19
N LYS A 22 -17.31 33.25 18.35
CA LYS A 22 -18.74 33.59 18.25
C LYS A 22 -19.36 34.16 19.53
N LEU A 23 -18.90 33.72 20.70
CA LEU A 23 -19.56 33.99 21.98
C LEU A 23 -18.77 34.94 22.87
N MET A 24 -17.44 34.99 22.72
CA MET A 24 -16.55 35.75 23.62
C MET A 24 -15.85 36.92 22.92
N GLY A 25 -16.27 37.28 21.71
CA GLY A 25 -15.68 38.39 20.95
C GLY A 25 -14.18 38.19 20.63
N GLY A 26 -13.69 36.94 20.60
CA GLY A 26 -12.29 36.62 20.33
C GLY A 26 -11.36 36.61 21.55
N ALA A 27 -11.89 36.69 22.78
CA ALA A 27 -11.06 36.58 23.99
C ALA A 27 -10.29 35.25 24.03
N HIS A 28 -8.97 35.31 24.29
CA HIS A 28 -8.02 34.18 24.33
C HIS A 28 -7.89 33.36 23.03
N PHE A 29 -8.39 33.88 21.90
CA PHE A 29 -8.38 33.18 20.62
C PHE A 29 -6.97 32.74 20.19
N SER A 30 -5.97 33.60 20.36
CA SER A 30 -4.57 33.31 19.97
C SER A 30 -3.98 32.12 20.72
N PHE A 31 -4.21 32.03 22.03
CA PHE A 31 -3.73 30.92 22.86
C PHE A 31 -4.43 29.61 22.49
N ILE A 32 -5.77 29.62 22.36
CA ILE A 32 -6.54 28.42 22.00
C ILE A 32 -6.16 27.94 20.59
N SER A 33 -5.93 28.87 19.66
CA SER A 33 -5.48 28.54 18.30
C SER A 33 -4.10 27.88 18.28
N LEU A 34 -3.16 28.39 19.07
CA LEU A 34 -1.84 27.78 19.22
C LEU A 34 -1.94 26.36 19.80
N LEU A 35 -2.76 26.19 20.84
CA LEU A 35 -2.97 24.90 21.49
C LEU A 35 -3.64 23.90 20.55
N HIS A 36 -4.66 24.31 19.78
CA HIS A 36 -5.28 23.48 18.76
C HIS A 36 -4.26 23.04 17.71
N ALA A 37 -3.50 23.98 17.13
CA ALA A 37 -2.48 23.69 16.14
C ALA A 37 -1.44 22.67 16.66
N PHE A 38 -0.99 22.82 17.91
CA PHE A 38 -0.09 21.86 18.55
C PHE A 38 -0.69 20.45 18.64
N THR A 39 -1.95 20.33 19.09
CA THR A 39 -2.63 19.02 19.17
C THR A 39 -2.85 18.39 17.79
N VAL A 40 -3.13 19.19 16.76
CA VAL A 40 -3.27 18.73 15.37
C VAL A 40 -1.92 18.23 14.83
N ILE A 41 -0.83 18.96 15.05
CA ILE A 41 0.51 18.53 14.59
C ILE A 41 0.89 17.18 15.20
N ILE A 42 0.67 17.00 16.51
CA ILE A 42 0.93 15.71 17.18
C ILE A 42 0.05 14.61 16.59
N LEU A 43 -1.24 14.89 16.37
CA LEU A 43 -2.16 13.92 15.76
C LEU A 43 -1.69 13.49 14.37
N LEU A 44 -1.27 14.44 13.52
CA LEU A 44 -0.78 14.18 12.15
C LEU A 44 0.52 13.37 12.14
N LEU A 45 1.49 13.73 12.99
CA LEU A 45 2.74 12.97 13.13
C LEU A 45 2.50 11.53 13.60
N TRP A 46 1.51 11.34 14.47
CA TRP A 46 1.17 10.02 15.00
C TRP A 46 0.25 9.20 14.07
N MET A 47 -0.51 9.86 13.19
CA MET A 47 -1.49 9.25 12.28
C MET A 47 -0.95 8.07 11.45
N PRO A 48 0.21 8.14 10.75
CA PRO A 48 0.67 7.04 9.90
C PRO A 48 1.07 5.79 10.70
N PHE A 49 1.41 5.94 11.97
CA PHE A 49 1.85 4.85 12.84
C PHE A 49 0.74 4.33 13.76
N GLY A 50 -0.47 4.87 13.62
CA GLY A 50 -1.56 4.67 14.55
C GLY A 50 -2.78 3.95 13.98
N LYS A 51 -3.77 3.69 14.85
CA LYS A 51 -5.07 3.12 14.43
C LYS A 51 -5.83 4.03 13.45
N LEU A 52 -5.52 5.33 13.41
CA LEU A 52 -6.16 6.28 12.50
C LEU A 52 -5.73 6.11 11.04
N PHE A 53 -4.62 5.42 10.74
CA PHE A 53 -4.23 5.12 9.37
C PHE A 53 -5.29 4.30 8.61
N HIS A 54 -6.11 3.53 9.33
CA HIS A 54 -7.24 2.78 8.75
C HIS A 54 -8.26 3.67 8.01
N VAL A 55 -8.34 4.96 8.35
CA VAL A 55 -9.22 5.92 7.66
C VAL A 55 -8.80 6.07 6.19
N ILE A 56 -7.49 5.99 5.91
CA ILE A 56 -6.95 6.04 4.55
C ILE A 56 -6.93 4.64 3.91
N GLN A 57 -6.64 3.60 4.70
CA GLN A 57 -6.58 2.23 4.17
C GLN A 57 -7.93 1.71 3.68
N ARG A 58 -9.04 2.03 4.35
CA ARG A 58 -10.37 1.51 3.97
C ARG A 58 -10.80 1.95 2.55
N PRO A 59 -10.69 3.23 2.16
CA PRO A 59 -10.87 3.64 0.77
C PRO A 59 -9.89 2.95 -0.18
N ALA A 60 -8.61 2.79 0.21
CA ALA A 60 -7.64 2.10 -0.63
C ALA A 60 -8.00 0.63 -0.87
N GLN A 61 -8.59 -0.06 0.14
CA GLN A 61 -9.09 -1.42 0.00
C GLN A 61 -10.19 -1.54 -1.06
N LEU A 62 -11.03 -0.52 -1.20
CA LEU A 62 -12.03 -0.47 -2.27
C LEU A 62 -11.35 -0.38 -3.65
N GLY A 63 -10.29 0.42 -3.78
CA GLY A 63 -9.46 0.46 -4.99
C GLY A 63 -8.84 -0.90 -5.33
N VAL A 64 -8.33 -1.62 -4.34
CA VAL A 64 -7.81 -3.00 -4.51
C VAL A 64 -8.91 -3.95 -4.98
N ALA A 65 -10.15 -3.79 -4.50
CA ALA A 65 -11.27 -4.61 -4.94
C ALA A 65 -11.58 -4.37 -6.43
N TYR A 66 -11.70 -3.12 -6.85
CA TYR A 66 -11.90 -2.76 -8.26
C TYR A 66 -10.76 -3.24 -9.16
N TYR A 67 -9.52 -3.11 -8.70
CA TYR A 67 -8.35 -3.60 -9.44
C TYR A 67 -8.40 -5.11 -9.66
N LYS A 68 -8.80 -5.88 -8.64
CA LYS A 68 -8.97 -7.33 -8.75
C LYS A 68 -10.11 -7.72 -9.68
N GLU A 69 -11.22 -7.00 -9.63
CA GLU A 69 -12.37 -7.22 -10.50
C GLU A 69 -11.99 -6.99 -11.97
N ALA A 70 -11.37 -5.83 -12.28
CA ALA A 70 -10.83 -5.55 -13.61
C ALA A 70 -9.79 -6.60 -14.05
N GLY A 71 -8.99 -7.10 -13.11
CA GLY A 71 -8.02 -8.15 -13.39
C GLY A 71 -8.64 -9.52 -13.70
N ILE A 72 -9.83 -9.83 -13.18
CA ILE A 72 -10.58 -11.06 -13.46
C ILE A 72 -11.30 -10.97 -14.82
N GLU A 73 -11.88 -9.82 -15.14
CA GLU A 73 -12.55 -9.57 -16.42
C GLU A 73 -11.57 -9.40 -17.58
N GLY A 74 -10.36 -8.92 -17.28
CA GLY A 74 -9.31 -8.67 -18.25
C GLY A 74 -8.55 -9.93 -18.71
N PRO A 75 -7.62 -9.76 -19.67
CA PRO A 75 -6.80 -10.84 -20.16
C PRO A 75 -5.86 -11.37 -19.08
N LYS A 76 -5.50 -12.66 -19.19
CA LYS A 76 -4.49 -13.29 -18.34
C LYS A 76 -3.11 -13.27 -19.00
N ALA A 77 -2.07 -13.20 -18.18
CA ALA A 77 -0.70 -13.41 -18.62
C ALA A 77 -0.49 -14.89 -18.96
N VAL A 78 0.21 -15.13 -20.08
CA VAL A 78 0.54 -16.46 -20.60
C VAL A 78 1.99 -16.77 -20.30
N CYS A 79 2.25 -17.95 -19.74
CA CYS A 79 3.61 -18.38 -19.44
C CYS A 79 4.38 -18.70 -20.72
N ILE A 80 5.58 -18.12 -20.88
CA ILE A 80 6.44 -18.37 -22.05
C ILE A 80 6.91 -19.82 -22.20
N ARG A 81 6.94 -20.58 -21.08
CA ARG A 81 7.45 -21.96 -21.05
C ARG A 81 6.36 -23.01 -21.19
N SER A 82 5.24 -22.87 -20.48
CA SER A 82 4.16 -23.86 -20.52
C SER A 82 3.01 -23.47 -21.46
N GLY A 83 2.88 -22.19 -21.82
CA GLY A 83 1.73 -21.68 -22.57
C GLY A 83 0.47 -21.49 -21.73
N ASP A 84 0.52 -21.77 -20.43
CA ASP A 84 -0.66 -21.68 -19.56
C ASP A 84 -0.91 -20.24 -19.09
N GLU A 85 -2.19 -19.89 -18.96
CA GLU A 85 -2.61 -18.67 -18.27
C GLU A 85 -2.47 -18.82 -16.74
N TYR A 86 -1.94 -17.81 -16.04
CA TYR A 86 -1.67 -17.94 -14.60
C TYR A 86 -2.15 -16.78 -13.72
N GLN A 87 -2.07 -15.53 -14.16
CA GLN A 87 -2.55 -14.38 -13.39
C GLN A 87 -3.07 -13.28 -14.32
N SER A 88 -3.72 -12.25 -13.77
CA SER A 88 -4.13 -11.10 -14.57
C SER A 88 -2.93 -10.46 -15.28
N LYS A 89 -3.06 -10.17 -16.57
CA LYS A 89 -2.03 -9.48 -17.33
C LYS A 89 -1.75 -8.08 -16.76
N LEU A 90 -2.81 -7.38 -16.34
CA LEU A 90 -2.69 -6.08 -15.66
C LEU A 90 -1.75 -6.17 -14.45
N HIS A 91 -1.99 -7.13 -13.57
CA HIS A 91 -1.16 -7.33 -12.38
C HIS A 91 0.27 -7.77 -12.69
N HIS A 92 0.45 -8.58 -13.72
CA HIS A 92 1.77 -8.95 -14.18
C HIS A 92 2.57 -7.74 -14.67
N ASP A 93 2.00 -6.98 -15.60
CA ASP A 93 2.71 -5.90 -16.28
C ASP A 93 3.04 -4.76 -15.30
N ASP A 94 2.10 -4.41 -14.40
CA ASP A 94 2.33 -3.43 -13.33
C ASP A 94 3.46 -3.88 -12.39
N LEU A 95 3.52 -5.17 -12.03
CA LEU A 95 4.57 -5.68 -11.16
C LEU A 95 5.93 -5.61 -11.85
N VAL A 96 6.02 -5.97 -13.14
CA VAL A 96 7.26 -5.89 -13.92
C VAL A 96 7.75 -4.44 -14.00
N GLU A 97 6.85 -3.49 -14.26
CA GLU A 97 7.16 -2.06 -14.32
C GLU A 97 7.70 -1.55 -12.98
N VAL A 98 6.99 -1.78 -11.87
CA VAL A 98 7.42 -1.34 -10.54
C VAL A 98 8.74 -1.99 -10.14
N MET A 99 8.92 -3.28 -10.42
CA MET A 99 10.16 -4.00 -10.14
C MET A 99 11.35 -3.36 -10.86
N LYS A 100 11.17 -2.95 -12.12
CA LYS A 100 12.17 -2.20 -12.88
C LYS A 100 12.47 -0.83 -12.26
N GLU A 101 11.46 -0.10 -11.81
CA GLU A 101 11.63 1.21 -11.17
C GLU A 101 12.44 1.14 -9.87
N VAL A 102 12.24 0.07 -9.08
CA VAL A 102 13.00 -0.14 -7.83
C VAL A 102 14.36 -0.82 -8.05
N GLY A 103 14.78 -1.03 -9.30
CA GLY A 103 16.08 -1.60 -9.65
C GLY A 103 16.17 -3.13 -9.50
N VAL A 104 15.05 -3.83 -9.55
CA VAL A 104 14.97 -5.30 -9.46
C VAL A 104 14.41 -5.84 -10.77
N ASP A 105 15.27 -6.16 -11.74
CA ASP A 105 14.86 -6.70 -13.04
C ASP A 105 15.38 -8.14 -13.21
N PHE A 106 14.47 -9.09 -13.44
CA PHE A 106 14.82 -10.50 -13.68
C PHE A 106 14.56 -10.92 -15.14
N GLY A 107 14.28 -9.96 -16.04
CA GLY A 107 14.04 -10.19 -17.46
C GLY A 107 12.94 -11.22 -17.70
N ASP A 108 13.20 -12.14 -18.64
CA ASP A 108 12.22 -13.17 -19.05
C ASP A 108 11.78 -14.10 -17.92
N HIS A 109 12.54 -14.19 -16.83
CA HIS A 109 12.13 -14.95 -15.65
C HIS A 109 10.83 -14.39 -15.04
N GLN A 110 10.55 -13.10 -15.19
CA GLN A 110 9.31 -12.50 -14.67
C GLN A 110 8.08 -13.04 -15.39
N ASN A 111 8.20 -13.38 -16.69
CA ASN A 111 7.15 -13.90 -17.57
C ASN A 111 6.79 -15.38 -17.35
N LEU A 112 7.37 -16.02 -16.32
CA LEU A 112 7.10 -17.42 -15.98
C LEU A 112 5.98 -17.53 -14.94
N SER A 113 5.12 -18.54 -15.11
CA SER A 113 4.11 -18.86 -14.11
C SER A 113 4.77 -19.31 -12.79
N PRO A 114 4.12 -19.10 -11.63
CA PRO A 114 4.65 -19.55 -10.34
C PRO A 114 4.97 -21.06 -10.30
N ALA A 115 4.22 -21.87 -11.04
CA ALA A 115 4.47 -23.30 -11.15
C ALA A 115 5.76 -23.60 -11.93
N GLU A 116 5.97 -22.97 -13.08
CA GLU A 116 7.20 -23.14 -13.86
C GLU A 116 8.43 -22.58 -13.16
N LYS A 117 8.31 -21.47 -12.43
CA LYS A 117 9.39 -20.96 -11.56
C LYS A 117 9.86 -22.01 -10.55
N ARG A 118 8.93 -22.68 -9.87
CA ARG A 118 9.26 -23.77 -8.92
C ARG A 118 9.88 -24.98 -9.62
N LYS A 119 9.38 -25.38 -10.80
CA LYS A 119 9.95 -26.49 -11.58
C LYS A 119 11.37 -26.18 -12.02
N LEU A 120 11.64 -24.96 -12.49
CA LEU A 120 12.98 -24.53 -12.88
C LEU A 120 13.98 -24.62 -11.74
N ILE A 121 13.58 -24.26 -10.52
CA ILE A 121 14.44 -24.42 -9.34
C ILE A 121 14.81 -25.91 -9.15
N ALA A 122 13.83 -26.81 -9.20
CA ALA A 122 14.08 -28.25 -9.03
C ALA A 122 14.96 -28.83 -10.17
N ILE A 123 14.71 -28.43 -11.41
CA ILE A 123 15.51 -28.85 -12.57
C ILE A 123 16.95 -28.35 -12.45
N ASN A 124 17.14 -27.10 -12.04
CA ASN A 124 18.47 -26.53 -11.87
C ASN A 124 19.21 -27.12 -10.66
N GLN A 125 18.50 -27.51 -9.59
CA GLN A 125 19.10 -28.28 -8.50
C GLN A 125 19.61 -29.64 -8.97
N LEU A 126 18.84 -30.36 -9.78
CA LEU A 126 19.28 -31.62 -10.37
C LEU A 126 20.47 -31.40 -11.32
N ALA A 127 20.44 -30.35 -12.14
CA ALA A 127 21.53 -30.02 -13.04
C ALA A 127 22.86 -29.82 -12.29
N VAL A 128 22.84 -29.16 -11.12
CA VAL A 128 24.02 -29.04 -10.25
C VAL A 128 24.51 -30.40 -9.75
N MET A 129 23.60 -31.29 -9.34
CA MET A 129 23.97 -32.63 -8.87
C MET A 129 24.59 -33.49 -9.98
N GLU A 130 24.16 -33.28 -11.22
CA GLU A 130 24.59 -34.03 -12.40
C GLU A 130 25.72 -33.34 -13.19
N ASP A 131 26.25 -32.22 -12.69
CA ASP A 131 27.26 -31.36 -13.36
C ASP A 131 26.85 -30.97 -14.80
N ARG A 132 25.56 -30.64 -14.97
CA ARG A 132 24.97 -30.18 -16.24
C ARG A 132 24.74 -28.67 -16.21
N SER A 133 24.72 -28.07 -17.40
CA SER A 133 24.38 -26.66 -17.57
C SER A 133 22.96 -26.35 -17.07
N PHE A 134 22.78 -25.16 -16.51
CA PHE A 134 21.47 -24.65 -16.11
C PHE A 134 20.53 -24.48 -17.30
N VAL A 135 19.24 -24.58 -17.01
CA VAL A 135 18.15 -24.49 -17.99
C VAL A 135 17.12 -23.48 -17.50
N GLY A 136 16.59 -22.68 -18.42
CA GLY A 136 15.63 -21.61 -18.12
C GLY A 136 16.24 -20.25 -18.33
#